data_AF-A0A1G1WCH1-F1
#
_entry.id   AF-A0A1G1WCH1-F1
#
_cell.length_a   1.000
_cell.length_b   1.000
_cell.length_c   1.000
_cell.angle_alpha   90.00
_cell.angle_beta   90.00
_cell.angle_gamma   90.00
#
_symmetry.space_group_name_H-M   'P 1'
#
loop_
_entity.id
_entity.type
_entity.pdbx_description
1 polymer ?
#
loop_
_entity_poly.entity_id
_entity_poly.type
_entity_poly.pdbx_seq_one_letter_code
_entity_poly.pdbx_strand_id
1 'polypeptide(L)'
;MRLYEKTCVPCEDSSTPGLSVEEAEKYNQQIQNWYLQEVKSHLQISKEFRFRSFKDSINFVNKVADLAEDQKHHPNILITYSKVKITLFTHV
;
A
#
# COMPACT_ATOMS: atom_id res chain seq x y z
N MET A 1 -11.23 9.10 14.63
CA MET A 1 -10.62 9.64 13.40
C MET A 1 -9.92 8.49 12.69
N ARG A 2 -10.32 8.20 11.45
CA ARG A 2 -9.80 7.08 10.67
C ARG A 2 -8.65 7.57 9.79
N LEU A 3 -7.68 6.70 9.48
CA LEU A 3 -6.48 7.10 8.72
C LEU A 3 -6.81 7.70 7.34
N TYR A 4 -7.87 7.22 6.68
CA TYR A 4 -8.31 7.75 5.38
C TYR A 4 -8.89 9.16 5.43
N GLU A 5 -9.13 9.71 6.63
CA GLU A 5 -9.61 11.09 6.82
C GLU A 5 -8.45 12.09 6.94
N LYS A 6 -7.20 11.61 6.89
CA LYS A 6 -5.98 12.43 6.93
C LYS A 6 -5.41 12.61 5.53
N THR A 7 -4.85 13.78 5.27
CA THR A 7 -4.04 14.03 4.08
C THR A 7 -2.61 13.53 4.33
N CYS A 8 -2.13 12.64 3.46
CA CYS A 8 -0.71 12.31 3.44
C CYS A 8 0.07 13.53 2.94
N VAL A 9 1.05 14.00 3.70
CA VAL A 9 2.04 14.94 3.17
C VAL A 9 3.15 14.06 2.60
N PRO A 10 3.50 14.21 1.30
CA PRO A 10 4.55 13.38 0.73
C PRO A 10 5.83 13.55 1.55
N CYS A 11 6.58 12.46 1.72
CA CYS A 11 7.95 12.55 2.22
C CYS A 11 8.80 13.18 1.11
N GLU A 12 8.65 14.49 0.89
CA GLU A 12 9.31 15.23 -0.20
C GLU A 12 10.82 15.34 0.02
N ASP A 13 11.26 15.13 1.26
CA ASP A 13 12.66 15.06 1.62
C ASP A 13 13.04 13.65 2.09
N SER A 14 14.24 13.22 1.70
CA SER A 14 14.94 12.09 2.30
C SER A 14 15.30 12.32 3.79
N SER A 15 14.76 13.39 4.40
CA SER A 15 14.94 13.75 5.81
C SER A 15 13.93 13.04 6.71
N THR A 16 12.78 12.63 6.18
CA THR A 16 11.81 11.81 6.92
C THR A 16 12.31 10.36 7.00
N PRO A 17 12.76 9.88 8.17
CA PRO A 17 13.29 8.54 8.28
C PRO A 17 12.18 7.51 8.06
N GLY A 18 12.53 6.39 7.41
CA GLY A 18 11.67 5.23 7.36
C GLY A 18 11.33 4.74 8.76
N LEU A 19 10.16 4.11 8.91
CA LEU A 19 9.77 3.47 10.16
C LEU A 19 10.79 2.40 10.56
N SER A 20 11.06 2.29 11.86
CA SER A 20 11.70 1.09 12.40
C SER A 20 10.78 -0.12 12.25
N VAL A 21 11.36 -1.33 12.36
CA VAL A 21 10.59 -2.59 12.32
C VAL A 21 9.52 -2.62 13.42
N GLU A 22 9.87 -2.19 14.63
CA GLU A 22 8.98 -2.18 15.79
C GLU A 22 7.79 -1.23 15.59
N GLU A 23 8.03 -0.03 15.04
CA GLU A 23 6.97 0.91 14.70
C GLU A 23 6.07 0.38 13.58
N ALA A 24 6.67 -0.19 12.53
CA ALA A 24 5.94 -0.77 11.43
C ALA A 24 5.04 -1.93 11.89
N GLU A 25 5.52 -2.81 12.77
CA GLU A 25 4.72 -3.88 13.37
C GLU A 25 3.54 -3.34 14.18
N LYS A 26 3.77 -2.32 15.01
CA LYS A 26 2.73 -1.65 15.80
C LYS A 26 1.63 -1.05 14.92
N TYR A 27 1.97 -0.45 13.78
CA TYR A 27 0.97 0.05 12.83
C TYR A 27 0.31 -1.09 12.05
N ASN A 28 1.04 -2.13 11.68
CA ASN A 28 0.49 -3.28 10.94
C ASN A 28 -0.60 -4.00 11.73
N GLN A 29 -0.50 -4.05 13.07
CA GLN A 29 -1.56 -4.59 13.94
C GLN A 29 -2.90 -3.86 13.81
N GLN A 30 -2.92 -2.61 13.32
CA GLN A 30 -4.13 -1.81 13.17
C GLN A 30 -4.82 -2.02 11.82
N ILE A 31 -4.17 -2.72 10.88
CA ILE A 31 -4.68 -2.96 9.54
C ILE A 31 -4.84 -4.46 9.29
N GLN A 32 -6.06 -4.89 8.95
CA GLN A 32 -6.36 -6.31 8.81
C GLN A 32 -5.88 -6.89 7.47
N ASN A 33 -5.26 -8.07 7.55
CA ASN A 33 -4.83 -8.88 6.42
C ASN A 33 -3.77 -8.22 5.53
N TRP A 34 -2.93 -7.37 6.13
CA TRP A 34 -1.70 -6.88 5.50
C TRP A 34 -0.50 -7.63 6.05
N TYR A 35 0.41 -8.00 5.16
CA TYR A 35 1.63 -8.71 5.49
C TYR A 35 2.81 -7.74 5.42
N LEU A 36 3.42 -7.46 6.56
CA LEU A 36 4.66 -6.70 6.68
C LEU A 36 5.84 -7.62 6.36
N GLN A 37 6.75 -7.15 5.52
CA GLN A 37 7.98 -7.87 5.17
C GLN A 37 9.09 -6.88 4.82
N GLU A 38 10.32 -7.30 5.03
CA GLU A 38 11.51 -6.58 4.56
C GLU A 38 12.00 -7.21 3.23
N VAL A 39 12.19 -6.38 2.21
CA VAL A 39 12.71 -6.81 0.90
C VAL A 39 13.79 -5.84 0.46
N LYS A 40 15.00 -6.34 0.21
CA LYS A 40 16.16 -5.52 -0.22
C LYS A 40 16.35 -4.28 0.69
N SER A 41 16.30 -4.48 2.00
CA SER A 41 16.43 -3.41 3.01
C SER A 41 15.33 -2.34 2.99
N HIS A 42 14.17 -2.63 2.38
CA HIS A 42 12.99 -1.79 2.45
C HIS A 42 11.86 -2.53 3.16
N LEU A 43 11.28 -1.89 4.17
CA LEU A 43 10.04 -2.36 4.77
C LEU A 43 8.88 -2.06 3.82
N GLN A 44 8.09 -3.09 3.55
CA GLN A 44 6.92 -2.99 2.69
C GLN A 44 5.76 -3.80 3.27
N ILE A 45 4.54 -3.34 3.02
CA ILE A 45 3.33 -4.09 3.32
C ILE A 45 2.70 -4.59 2.02
N SER A 46 2.11 -5.79 2.06
CA SER A 46 1.36 -6.29 0.91
C SER A 46 0.05 -6.96 1.31
N LYS A 47 -0.91 -6.92 0.39
CA LYS A 47 -2.22 -7.55 0.54
C LYS A 47 -2.72 -8.07 -0.79
N GLU A 48 -3.28 -9.28 -0.77
CA GLU A 48 -3.96 -9.87 -1.91
C GLU A 48 -5.48 -9.68 -1.76
N PHE A 49 -6.09 -9.13 -2.80
CA PHE A 49 -7.53 -8.98 -2.96
C PHE A 49 -8.03 -10.01 -3.98
N ARG A 50 -9.19 -10.59 -3.75
CA ARG A 50 -9.80 -11.61 -4.61
C ARG A 50 -11.18 -11.17 -5.07
N PHE A 51 -11.44 -11.38 -6.35
CA PHE A 51 -12.65 -10.97 -7.05
C PHE A 51 -13.27 -12.15 -7.80
N ARG A 52 -14.42 -11.92 -8.44
CA ARG A 52 -15.15 -12.98 -9.17
C ARG A 52 -14.70 -13.10 -10.63
N SER A 53 -14.18 -12.02 -11.20
CA SER A 53 -13.75 -11.97 -12.60
C SER A 53 -12.53 -11.07 -12.79
N PHE A 54 -11.89 -11.15 -13.96
CA PHE A 54 -10.84 -10.21 -14.35
C PHE A 54 -11.34 -8.76 -14.42
N LYS A 55 -12.57 -8.55 -14.92
CA LYS A 55 -13.17 -7.20 -15.01
C LYS A 55 -13.32 -6.55 -13.64
N ASP A 56 -13.69 -7.33 -12.62
CA ASP A 56 -13.78 -6.85 -11.24
C ASP A 56 -12.41 -6.44 -10.68
N SER A 57 -11.34 -7.20 -10.98
CA SER A 57 -9.97 -6.83 -10.64
C SER A 57 -9.57 -5.49 -11.25
N ILE A 58 -9.87 -5.28 -12.54
CA ILE A 58 -9.56 -4.02 -13.23
C ILE A 58 -10.35 -2.85 -12.63
N ASN A 59 -11.64 -3.04 -12.33
CA ASN A 59 -12.44 -2.00 -11.68
C ASN A 59 -11.89 -1.61 -10.29
N PHE A 60 -11.36 -2.58 -9.54
CA PHE A 60 -10.68 -2.30 -8.28
C PHE A 60 -9.38 -1.52 -8.50
N VAL A 61 -8.55 -1.94 -9.46
CA VAL A 61 -7.28 -1.28 -9.77
C VAL A 61 -7.48 0.16 -10.21
N ASN A 62 -8.49 0.46 -11.02
CA ASN A 62 -8.78 1.84 -11.43
C ASN A 62 -9.07 2.76 -10.23
N LYS A 63 -9.84 2.28 -9.24
CA LYS A 63 -10.10 3.04 -8.00
C LYS A 63 -8.82 3.26 -7.18
N VAL A 64 -7.93 2.26 -7.16
CA VAL A 64 -6.62 2.39 -6.50
C VAL A 64 -5.75 3.41 -7.24
N ALA A 65 -5.79 3.44 -8.57
CA ALA A 65 -5.05 4.42 -9.38
C ALA A 65 -5.53 5.86 -9.11
N ASP A 66 -6.85 6.08 -9.09
CA ASP A 66 -7.41 7.40 -8.76
C ASP A 66 -6.95 7.89 -7.38
N LEU A 67 -6.97 6.99 -6.38
CA LEU A 67 -6.51 7.30 -5.02
C LEU A 67 -5.00 7.53 -4.96
N ALA A 68 -4.20 6.75 -5.70
CA ALA A 68 -2.75 6.88 -5.73
C ALA A 68 -2.30 8.23 -6.31
N GLU A 69 -2.99 8.72 -7.34
CA GLU A 69 -2.74 10.04 -7.93
C GLU A 69 -3.12 11.17 -6.96
N ASP A 70 -4.28 11.10 -6.32
CA ASP A 70 -4.73 12.09 -5.33
C ASP A 70 -3.75 12.19 -4.14
N GLN A 71 -3.24 11.03 -3.69
CA GLN A 71 -2.28 10.95 -2.58
C GLN A 71 -0.82 11.11 -3.00
N LYS A 72 -0.53 11.23 -4.31
CA LYS A 72 0.82 11.24 -4.88
C LYS A 72 1.71 10.11 -4.33
N HIS A 73 1.16 8.92 -4.17
CA HIS A 73 1.86 7.75 -3.64
C HIS A 73 1.42 6.49 -4.37
N HIS A 74 2.32 5.95 -5.20
CA HIS A 74 1.99 4.91 -6.17
C HIS A 74 2.33 3.51 -5.65
N PRO A 75 1.36 2.58 -5.56
CA PRO A 75 1.62 1.19 -5.20
C PRO A 75 2.21 0.38 -6.35
N ASN A 76 2.88 -0.71 -5.99
CA ASN A 76 3.12 -1.80 -6.93
C ASN A 76 1.86 -2.68 -7.01
N ILE A 77 1.33 -2.85 -8.23
CA ILE A 77 0.11 -3.61 -8.49
C ILE A 77 0.43 -4.83 -9.37
N LEU A 78 0.14 -6.03 -8.88
CA LEU A 78 0.20 -7.27 -9.66
C LEU A 78 -1.22 -7.83 -9.83
N ILE A 79 -1.64 -8.03 -11.08
CA ILE A 79 -2.97 -8.56 -11.42
C ILE A 79 -2.82 -9.97 -11.99
N THR A 80 -3.50 -10.93 -11.38
CA THR A 80 -3.54 -12.34 -11.82
C THR A 80 -4.99 -12.79 -11.94
N TYR A 81 -5.58 -12.60 -13.12
CA TYR A 81 -7.01 -12.86 -13.39
C TYR A 81 -7.90 -12.18 -12.34
N SER A 82 -8.48 -12.94 -11.42
CA SER A 82 -9.38 -12.47 -10.37
C SER A 82 -8.68 -12.11 -9.06
N LYS A 83 -7.34 -11.99 -9.06
CA LYS A 83 -6.55 -11.59 -7.90
C LYS A 83 -5.78 -10.31 -8.18
N VAL A 84 -5.69 -9.43 -7.19
CA VAL A 84 -4.87 -8.22 -7.23
C VAL A 84 -4.02 -8.18 -5.98
N LYS A 85 -2.69 -8.22 -6.13
CA LYS A 85 -1.75 -7.98 -5.04
C LYS A 85 -1.30 -6.53 -5.08
N ILE A 86 -1.53 -5.83 -3.98
CA ILE A 86 -1.01 -4.48 -3.73
C ILE A 86 0.20 -4.61 -2.82
N THR A 87 1.30 -3.97 -3.19
CA THR A 87 2.48 -3.78 -2.34
C THR A 87 2.74 -2.28 -2.20
N LEU A 88 2.90 -1.81 -0.97
CA LEU A 88 3.17 -0.42 -0.63
C LEU A 88 4.51 -0.30 0.11
N PHE A 89 5.32 0.65 -0.34
CA PHE A 89 6.51 1.15 0.32
C PHE A 89 6.84 2.53 -0.25
N THR A 90 7.57 3.33 0.52
CA THR A 90 8.03 4.64 0.04
C THR A 90 9.38 4.46 -0.65
N HIS A 91 9.43 4.84 -1.93
CA HIS A 91 10.69 5.03 -2.64
C HIS A 91 11.36 6.27 -2.06
N VAL A 92 12.42 6.07 -1.26
CA VAL A 92 13.33 7.15 -0.81
C VAL A 92 14.38 7.43 -1.87
#